data_AF-A0A7I0J505-F1
#
_entry.id   AF-A0A7I0J505-F1
#
_cell.length_a   1.000
_cell.length_b   1.000
_cell.length_c   1.000
_cell.angle_alpha   90.00
_cell.angle_beta   90.00
_cell.angle_gamma   90.00
#
_symmetry.space_group_name_H-M   'P 1'
#
loop_
_entity.id
_entity.type
_entity.pdbx_description
1 polymer ?
#
loop_
_entity_poly.entity_id
_entity_poly.type
_entity_poly.pdbx_seq_one_letter_code
_entity_poly.pdbx_strand_id
1 'polypeptide(L)'
;ALMSEINVTPMVDVMLVLLIIFMVAAPLLTVGVPIDLPDTQAKAMNVDTQPITVSIDATGKIFLQETEIPIEELVAKLQAISKTGYDERIFIRGDKSTDYGT
;
A
#
# COMPACT_ATOMS: atom_id res chain seq x y z
N ALA A 1 -27.23 -41.60 65.25
CA ALA A 1 -26.76 -40.42 64.53
C ALA A 1 -25.69 -40.88 63.55
N LEU A 2 -26.01 -40.98 62.26
CA LEU A 2 -24.99 -41.20 61.23
C LEU A 2 -24.48 -39.83 60.83
N MET A 3 -23.28 -39.50 61.30
CA MET A 3 -22.51 -38.37 60.81
C MET A 3 -22.28 -38.63 59.31
N SER A 4 -22.82 -37.75 58.46
CA SER A 4 -22.52 -37.76 57.04
C SER A 4 -21.04 -37.41 56.91
N GLU A 5 -20.21 -38.41 56.60
CA GLU A 5 -18.84 -38.17 56.17
C GLU A 5 -18.92 -37.23 54.97
N ILE A 6 -18.42 -36.01 55.13
CA ILE A 6 -18.32 -35.08 54.00
C ILE A 6 -17.34 -35.75 53.05
N ASN A 7 -17.81 -36.15 51.86
CA ASN A 7 -16.95 -36.66 50.81
C ASN A 7 -16.02 -35.51 50.39
N VAL A 8 -14.81 -35.49 50.96
CA VAL A 8 -13.77 -34.49 50.69
C VAL A 8 -13.18 -34.72 49.29
N THR A 9 -13.21 -35.95 48.79
CA THR A 9 -12.67 -36.35 47.49
C THR A 9 -13.28 -35.56 46.32
N PRO A 10 -14.62 -35.46 46.18
CA PRO A 10 -15.23 -34.58 45.17
C PRO A 10 -14.96 -33.08 45.40
N MET A 11 -14.86 -32.61 46.65
CA MET A 11 -14.61 -31.18 46.90
C MET A 11 -13.21 -30.76 46.46
N VAL A 12 -12.21 -31.59 46.75
CA VAL A 12 -10.82 -31.31 46.34
C VAL A 12 -10.70 -31.34 44.81
N ASP A 13 -11.38 -32.27 44.14
CA ASP A 13 -11.36 -32.37 42.67
C ASP A 13 -11.95 -31.11 42.00
N VAL A 14 -13.11 -30.64 42.49
CA VAL A 14 -13.73 -29.39 41.99
C VAL A 14 -12.83 -28.18 42.24
N MET A 15 -12.22 -28.07 43.42
CA MET A 15 -11.29 -26.98 43.72
C MET A 15 -10.06 -27.02 42.81
N LEU A 16 -9.53 -28.21 42.53
CA LEU A 16 -8.33 -28.39 41.70
C LEU A 16 -8.62 -28.09 40.22
N VAL A 17 -9.80 -28.46 39.71
CA VAL A 17 -10.28 -28.06 38.38
C VAL A 17 -10.39 -26.53 38.26
N LEU A 18 -10.94 -25.85 39.27
CA LEU A 18 -11.02 -24.38 39.28
C LEU A 18 -9.64 -23.73 39.25
N LEU A 19 -8.66 -24.27 39.99
CA LEU A 19 -7.28 -23.78 39.98
C LEU A 19 -6.63 -23.93 38.60
N ILE A 20 -6.84 -25.07 37.92
CA ILE A 20 -6.33 -25.30 36.56
C ILE A 20 -6.95 -24.30 35.57
N ILE A 21 -8.26 -24.04 35.66
CA ILE A 21 -8.94 -23.06 34.79
C ILE A 21 -8.31 -21.67 34.95
N PHE A 22 -8.09 -21.21 36.18
CA PHE A 22 -7.45 -19.91 36.42
C PHE A 22 -5.99 -19.88 35.94
N MET A 23 -5.23 -20.96 36.14
CA MET A 23 -3.84 -21.08 35.67
C MET A 23 -3.73 -20.99 34.14
N VAL A 24 -4.67 -21.58 33.40
CA VAL A 24 -4.68 -21.59 31.92
C VAL A 24 -5.28 -20.30 31.35
N ALA A 25 -6.22 -19.64 32.03
CA ALA A 25 -6.82 -18.39 31.55
C ALA A 25 -5.86 -17.19 31.63
N ALA A 26 -4.96 -17.14 32.63
CA ALA A 26 -4.01 -16.04 32.82
C ALA A 26 -3.05 -15.78 31.63
N PRO A 27 -2.42 -16.79 30.98
CA PRO A 27 -1.48 -16.54 29.87
C PRO A 27 -2.16 -15.96 28.60
N LEU A 28 -3.48 -16.04 28.47
CA LEU A 28 -4.21 -15.46 27.34
C LEU A 28 -4.30 -13.92 27.38
N LEU A 29 -3.96 -13.29 28.52
CA LEU A 29 -4.05 -11.84 28.70
C LEU A 29 -2.79 -11.07 28.27
N THR A 30 -1.80 -11.71 27.62
CA THR A 30 -0.50 -11.06 27.32
C THR A 30 -0.05 -11.15 25.86
N VAL A 31 -0.97 -11.24 24.90
CA VAL A 31 -0.64 -11.02 23.48
C VAL A 31 -1.21 -9.70 23.00
N GLY A 32 -0.41 -8.66 23.19
CA GLY A 32 -0.64 -7.33 22.67
C GLY A 32 0.64 -6.56 22.82
N VAL A 33 1.68 -6.95 22.08
CA VAL A 33 2.87 -6.11 21.93
C VAL A 33 2.37 -4.74 21.48
N PRO A 34 2.66 -3.65 22.22
CA PRO A 34 2.45 -2.32 21.68
C PRO A 34 3.43 -2.18 20.52
N ILE A 35 2.93 -2.39 19.32
CA ILE A 35 3.66 -2.03 18.11
C ILE A 35 3.56 -0.51 18.06
N ASP A 36 4.64 0.16 18.49
CA ASP A 36 4.90 1.53 18.11
C ASP A 36 5.10 1.52 16.59
N LEU A 37 3.99 1.66 15.88
CA LEU A 37 4.04 1.96 14.46
C LEU A 37 4.71 3.32 14.39
N PRO A 38 5.90 3.47 13.77
CA PRO A 38 6.38 4.79 13.46
C PRO A 38 5.28 5.42 12.60
N ASP A 39 4.74 6.55 13.04
CA ASP A 39 3.99 7.46 12.18
C ASP A 39 4.95 7.89 11.09
N THR A 40 5.10 7.03 10.08
CA THR A 40 5.59 7.46 8.81
C THR A 40 4.57 8.49 8.39
N GLN A 41 4.98 9.75 8.46
CA GLN A 41 4.61 10.74 7.47
C GLN A 41 5.11 10.25 6.10
N ALA A 42 4.67 9.07 5.69
CA ALA A 42 4.46 8.80 4.30
C ALA A 42 3.34 9.78 3.96
N LYS A 43 3.74 11.00 3.54
CA LYS A 43 2.99 11.65 2.48
C LYS A 43 2.63 10.50 1.55
N ALA A 44 1.33 10.28 1.36
CA ALA A 44 0.88 9.49 0.24
C ALA A 44 1.58 10.12 -0.96
N MET A 45 2.72 9.55 -1.33
CA MET A 45 3.38 9.87 -2.56
C MET A 45 2.45 9.15 -3.51
N ASN A 46 1.37 9.85 -3.87
CA ASN A 46 0.63 9.61 -5.07
C ASN A 46 1.66 9.80 -6.18
N VAL A 47 2.50 8.79 -6.35
CA VAL A 47 3.22 8.53 -7.59
C VAL A 47 2.20 7.82 -8.48
N ASP A 48 1.01 8.41 -8.61
CA ASP A 48 0.43 8.56 -9.93
C ASP A 48 1.36 9.54 -10.64
N THR A 49 2.57 9.08 -11.01
CA THR A 49 3.34 9.78 -12.04
C THR A 49 2.48 9.70 -13.27
N GLN A 50 1.70 10.76 -13.49
CA GLN A 50 0.85 10.85 -14.64
C GLN A 50 1.75 10.68 -15.86
N PRO A 51 1.49 9.67 -16.69
CA PRO A 51 2.36 9.42 -17.81
C PRO A 51 2.39 10.63 -18.74
N ILE A 52 3.60 11.06 -19.12
CA ILE A 52 3.75 12.08 -20.15
C ILE A 52 3.23 11.51 -21.46
N THR A 53 2.19 12.10 -22.01
CA THR A 53 1.71 11.74 -23.35
C THR A 53 2.31 12.69 -24.38
N VAL A 54 2.99 12.14 -25.38
CA VAL A 54 3.40 12.86 -26.60
C VAL A 54 2.51 12.37 -27.73
N SER A 55 1.75 13.28 -28.34
CA SER A 55 0.87 12.97 -29.47
C SER A 55 1.34 13.65 -30.75
N ILE A 56 1.17 13.00 -31.89
CA ILE A 56 1.49 13.55 -33.22
C ILE A 56 0.22 13.50 -34.06
N ASP A 57 -0.22 14.66 -34.52
CA ASP A 57 -1.38 14.81 -35.40
C ASP A 57 -1.01 14.53 -36.87
N ALA A 58 -2.00 14.24 -37.71
CA ALA A 58 -1.86 13.97 -39.16
C ALA A 58 -1.11 15.07 -39.92
N THR A 59 -1.12 16.29 -39.40
CA THR A 59 -0.44 17.47 -39.94
C THR A 59 1.04 17.56 -39.55
N GLY A 60 1.55 16.63 -38.74
CA GLY A 60 2.92 16.63 -38.21
C GLY A 60 3.11 17.52 -36.97
N LYS A 61 2.02 18.09 -36.43
CA LYS A 61 2.05 18.87 -35.20
C LYS A 61 2.26 17.96 -33.99
N ILE A 62 3.14 18.38 -33.09
CA ILE A 62 3.47 17.66 -31.86
C ILE A 62 2.71 18.30 -30.70
N PHE A 63 2.08 17.45 -29.89
CA PHE A 63 1.36 17.83 -28.70
C PHE A 63 1.98 17.14 -27.49
N LEU A 64 2.31 17.91 -26.46
CA LEU A 64 2.67 17.39 -25.15
C LEU A 64 1.44 17.51 -24.25
N GLN A 65 0.86 16.38 -23.88
CA GLN A 65 -0.45 16.29 -23.21
C GLN A 65 -1.54 16.95 -24.06
N GLU A 66 -1.89 18.21 -23.77
CA GLU A 66 -2.90 19.01 -24.48
C GLU A 66 -2.32 20.28 -25.11
N THR A 67 -1.01 20.49 -25.00
CA THR A 67 -0.34 21.71 -25.49
C THR A 67 0.42 21.43 -26.78
N GLU A 68 0.14 22.19 -27.84
CA GLU A 68 0.95 22.17 -29.06
C GLU A 68 2.35 22.75 -28.76
N ILE A 69 3.40 22.01 -29.11
CA ILE A 69 4.78 22.45 -28.93
C ILE A 69 5.61 22.18 -30.19
N PRO A 70 6.57 23.07 -30.52
CA PRO A 70 7.52 22.79 -31.59
C PRO A 70 8.48 21.67 -31.18
N ILE A 71 8.96 20.90 -32.16
CA ILE A 71 9.85 19.74 -31.94
C ILE A 71 11.17 20.12 -31.22
N GLU A 72 11.64 21.35 -31.44
CA GLU A 72 12.86 21.89 -30.83
C GLU A 72 12.72 22.06 -29.31
N GLU A 73 11.51 22.37 -28.83
CA GLU A 73 11.22 22.56 -27.41
C GLU A 73 10.88 21.25 -26.69
N LEU A 74 10.56 20.18 -27.44
CA LEU A 74 10.19 18.88 -26.87
C LEU A 74 11.27 18.33 -25.95
N VAL A 75 12.53 18.35 -26.39
CA VAL A 75 13.66 17.83 -25.61
C VAL A 75 13.87 18.65 -24.34
N ALA A 76 13.81 19.98 -24.44
CA ALA A 76 13.99 20.87 -23.30
C ALA A 76 12.89 20.67 -22.24
N LYS A 77 11.63 20.54 -22.66
CA LYS A 77 10.50 20.27 -21.77
C LYS A 77 10.58 18.87 -21.15
N LEU A 78 10.86 17.84 -21.95
CA LEU A 78 11.04 16.48 -21.44
C LEU A 78 12.21 16.38 -20.44
N GLN A 79 13.32 17.08 -20.67
CA GLN A 79 14.43 17.13 -19.72
C GLN A 79 14.08 17.87 -18.43
N ALA A 80 13.30 18.95 -18.51
CA ALA A 80 12.81 19.66 -17.32
C ALA A 80 11.90 18.76 -16.48
N ILE A 81 11.04 17.97 -17.12
CA ILE A 81 10.11 17.04 -16.46
C ILE A 81 10.84 15.77 -15.96
N SER A 82 11.82 15.26 -16.70
CA SER A 82 12.61 14.09 -16.28
C SER A 82 13.47 14.37 -15.03
N LYS A 83 13.89 15.62 -14.79
CA LYS A 83 14.59 16.03 -13.56
C LYS A 83 13.73 15.90 -12.31
N THR A 84 12.39 15.89 -12.43
CA THR A 84 11.45 15.68 -11.32
C THR A 84 11.18 14.21 -11.00
N GLY A 85 11.61 13.27 -11.86
CA GLY A 85 11.51 11.84 -11.58
C GLY A 85 11.80 11.01 -12.83
N TYR A 86 12.77 10.10 -12.75
CA TYR A 86 13.14 9.19 -13.83
C TYR A 86 12.14 8.03 -14.04
N ASP A 87 11.06 7.98 -13.24
CA ASP A 87 10.03 6.93 -13.26
C ASP A 87 8.75 7.31 -14.03
N GLU A 88 8.76 8.42 -14.77
CA GLU A 88 7.61 8.82 -15.59
C GLU A 88 7.53 8.00 -16.89
N ARG A 89 6.48 7.20 -17.02
CA ARG A 89 6.18 6.43 -18.24
C ARG A 89 5.80 7.40 -19.36
N ILE A 90 6.51 7.37 -20.49
CA ILE A 90 6.19 8.18 -21.67
C ILE A 90 5.29 7.37 -22.61
N PHE A 91 4.10 7.91 -22.92
CA PHE A 91 3.17 7.35 -23.89
C PHE A 91 3.26 8.15 -25.19
N ILE A 92 3.57 7.46 -26.29
CA ILE A 92 3.62 8.08 -27.62
C ILE A 92 2.36 7.66 -28.38
N ARG A 93 1.56 8.64 -28.82
CA ARG A 93 0.34 8.47 -29.61
C ARG A 93 0.53 9.10 -30.99
N GLY A 94 0.78 8.29 -32.01
CA GLY A 94 0.71 8.76 -33.39
C GLY A 94 -0.70 8.57 -33.95
N ASP A 95 -1.22 9.58 -34.67
CA ASP A 95 -2.41 9.38 -35.48
C ASP A 95 -2.17 8.28 -36.53
N LYS A 96 -3.18 7.47 -36.85
CA LYS A 96 -3.05 6.35 -37.80
C LYS A 96 -2.70 6.81 -39.23
N SER A 97 -2.92 8.09 -39.54
CA SER A 97 -2.54 8.74 -40.80
C SER A 97 -1.17 9.43 -40.76
N THR A 98 -0.51 9.48 -39.59
CA THR A 98 0.88 9.94 -39.54
C THR A 98 1.76 8.88 -40.16
N ASP A 99 2.48 9.29 -41.21
CA ASP A 99 3.45 8.46 -41.88
C ASP A 99 4.52 8.08 -40.85
N TYR A 100 4.64 6.78 -40.53
CA TYR A 100 5.81 6.24 -39.84
C TYR A 100 6.97 6.27 -40.84
N GLY A 101 7.40 7.47 -41.22
CA GLY A 101 8.39 7.66 -42.27
C GLY A 101 9.81 7.55 -41.73
N THR A 102 10.50 6.47 -42.13
CA THR A 102 11.96 6.27 -42.30
C THR A 102 12.94 6.86 -41.27
#